data_AF-A0A820NC99-F1
#
_entry.id   AF-A0A820NC99-F1
#
_cell.length_a   1.000
_cell.length_b   1.000
_cell.length_c   1.000
_cell.angle_alpha   90.00
_cell.angle_beta   90.00
_cell.angle_gamma   90.00
#
_symmetry.space_group_name_H-M   'P 1'
#
loop_
_entity.id
_entity.type
_entity.pdbx_description
1 polymer ?
#
loop_
_entity_poly.entity_id
_entity_poly.type
_entity_poly.pdbx_seq_one_letter_code
_entity_poly.pdbx_strand_id
1 'polypeptide(L)'
;LGRSLGVCVFVTNCSEQIDYKSIGNTFKGLAMSGCWGCFDEFNRISIAVLSVVAVQVKLIFDALRAKRKIFNFMNTEIKLHPSVGIFITMNPGYAGRTELPENLKALFR
;
A
#
# COMPACT_ATOMS: atom_id res chain seq x y z
N LEU A 1 -4.27 1.42 -17.24
CA LEU A 1 -2.93 2.01 -17.13
C LEU A 1 -1.82 0.96 -17.08
N GLY A 2 -1.75 0.08 -16.08
CA GLY A 2 -0.65 -0.90 -15.96
C GLY A 2 -0.40 -1.75 -17.22
N ARG A 3 -1.48 -2.26 -17.83
CA ARG A 3 -1.41 -2.97 -19.13
C ARG A 3 -0.73 -2.16 -20.24
N SER A 4 -1.02 -0.86 -20.34
CA SER A 4 -0.47 0.03 -21.36
C SER A 4 1.03 0.31 -21.15
N LEU A 5 1.52 0.17 -19.91
CA LEU A 5 2.91 0.38 -19.53
C LEU A 5 3.71 -0.93 -19.42
N GLY A 6 3.10 -2.08 -19.70
CA GLY A 6 3.73 -3.39 -19.53
C GLY A 6 4.04 -3.74 -18.07
N VAL A 7 3.35 -3.12 -17.11
CA VAL A 7 3.57 -3.35 -15.67
C VAL A 7 2.51 -4.29 -15.13
N CYS A 8 2.96 -5.34 -14.43
CA CYS A 8 2.06 -6.24 -13.71
C CYS A 8 1.41 -5.51 -12.53
N VAL A 9 0.08 -5.53 -12.47
CA VAL A 9 -0.71 -4.93 -11.40
C VAL A 9 -1.45 -6.03 -10.65
N PHE A 10 -1.13 -6.18 -9.37
CA PHE A 10 -1.87 -7.04 -8.44
C PHE A 10 -3.06 -6.26 -7.89
N VAL A 11 -4.27 -6.75 -8.13
CA VAL A 11 -5.49 -6.13 -7.61
C VAL A 11 -6.02 -6.97 -6.46
N THR A 12 -6.23 -6.33 -5.30
CA THR A 12 -6.76 -6.99 -4.10
C THR A 12 -7.96 -6.21 -3.61
N ASN A 13 -9.12 -6.87 -3.52
CA ASN A 13 -10.30 -6.28 -2.89
C ASN A 13 -10.16 -6.33 -1.36
N CYS A 14 -10.29 -5.17 -0.73
CA CYS A 14 -10.11 -5.02 0.70
C CYS A 14 -11.37 -5.37 1.49
N SER A 15 -11.19 -5.92 2.68
CA SER A 15 -12.29 -6.24 3.60
C SER A 15 -11.90 -5.92 5.04
N GLU A 16 -12.89 -5.89 5.93
CA GLU A 16 -12.68 -5.61 7.36
C GLU A 16 -11.79 -6.64 8.06
N GLN A 17 -11.68 -7.84 7.50
CA GLN A 17 -10.92 -8.97 8.04
C GLN A 17 -9.43 -8.92 7.67
N ILE A 18 -8.99 -7.93 6.87
CA ILE A 18 -7.58 -7.79 6.50
C ILE A 18 -6.76 -7.40 7.73
N ASP A 19 -5.73 -8.21 8.01
CA ASP A 19 -4.72 -7.91 9.03
C ASP A 19 -3.55 -7.08 8.48
N TYR A 20 -2.96 -6.25 9.33
CA TYR A 20 -1.83 -5.38 8.99
C TYR A 20 -0.59 -6.17 8.58
N LYS A 21 -0.44 -7.43 9.04
CA LYS A 21 0.66 -8.31 8.66
C LYS A 21 0.51 -8.81 7.23
N SER A 22 -0.70 -9.22 6.85
CA SER A 22 -0.98 -9.76 5.52
C SER A 22 -0.79 -8.71 4.43
N ILE A 23 -1.34 -7.51 4.65
CA ILE A 23 -1.15 -6.39 3.71
C ILE A 23 0.30 -5.88 3.72
N GLY A 24 0.96 -5.85 4.89
CA GLY A 24 2.38 -5.54 5.01
C GLY A 24 3.26 -6.50 4.21
N ASN A 25 3.01 -7.81 4.29
CA ASN A 25 3.72 -8.81 3.47
C ASN A 25 3.45 -8.61 1.97
N THR A 26 2.25 -8.18 1.60
CA THR A 26 1.93 -7.83 0.21
C THR A 26 2.78 -6.63 -0.24
N PHE A 27 2.84 -5.56 0.55
CA PHE A 27 3.71 -4.42 0.25
C PHE A 27 5.19 -4.78 0.18
N LYS A 28 5.66 -5.66 1.07
CA LYS A 28 7.02 -6.21 1.05
C LYS A 28 7.31 -6.88 -0.30
N GLY A 29 6.40 -7.73 -0.76
CA GLY A 29 6.51 -8.40 -2.07
C GLY A 29 6.49 -7.42 -3.24
N LEU A 30 5.60 -6.42 -3.22
CA LEU A 30 5.53 -5.36 -4.24
C LEU A 30 6.82 -4.53 -4.29
N ALA A 31 7.35 -4.12 -3.13
CA ALA A 31 8.59 -3.34 -3.04
C ALA A 31 9.80 -4.09 -3.58
N MET A 32 9.89 -5.41 -3.34
CA MET A 32 10.99 -6.25 -3.84
C MET A 32 10.87 -6.58 -5.33
N SER A 33 9.64 -6.75 -5.84
CA SER A 33 9.39 -7.13 -7.24
C SER A 33 9.30 -5.94 -8.19
N GLY A 34 8.96 -4.76 -7.70
CA GLY A 34 8.71 -3.58 -8.53
C GLY A 34 7.37 -3.61 -9.27
N CYS A 35 6.51 -4.57 -8.96
CA CYS A 35 5.14 -4.60 -9.48
C CYS A 35 4.27 -3.54 -8.81
N TRP A 36 3.08 -3.31 -9.39
CA TRP A 36 2.11 -2.39 -8.84
C TRP A 36 1.04 -3.13 -8.05
N GLY A 37 0.58 -2.53 -6.96
CA GLY A 37 -0.58 -2.99 -6.21
C GLY A 37 -1.73 -1.99 -6.33
N CYS A 38 -2.93 -2.48 -6.64
CA CYS A 38 -4.16 -1.72 -6.59
C CYS A 38 -5.07 -2.33 -5.51
N PHE A 39 -5.28 -1.60 -4.44
CA PHE A 39 -6.08 -2.04 -3.30
C PHE A 39 -7.48 -1.45 -3.42
N ASP A 40 -8.39 -2.29 -3.85
CA ASP A 40 -9.77 -1.92 -4.13
C ASP A 40 -10.56 -1.83 -2.83
N GLU A 41 -11.44 -0.84 -2.70
CA GLU A 41 -12.27 -0.65 -1.51
C GLU A 41 -11.46 -0.49 -0.21
N PHE A 42 -10.34 0.21 -0.28
CA PHE A 42 -9.36 0.32 0.81
C PHE A 42 -9.97 0.87 2.11
N ASN A 43 -11.02 1.68 1.99
CA ASN A 43 -11.81 2.22 3.10
C ASN A 43 -12.72 1.20 3.82
N ARG A 44 -12.68 -0.09 3.46
CA ARG A 44 -13.29 -1.21 4.23
C ARG A 44 -12.38 -1.75 5.31
N ILE A 45 -11.11 -1.38 5.32
CA ILE A 45 -10.18 -1.81 6.36
C ILE A 45 -10.52 -1.06 7.65
N SER A 46 -10.40 -1.74 8.78
CA SER A 46 -10.61 -1.12 10.09
C SER A 46 -9.60 0.01 10.34
N ILE A 47 -10.03 1.07 11.04
CA ILE A 47 -9.21 2.27 11.28
C ILE A 47 -7.90 1.92 12.02
N ALA A 48 -7.95 0.94 12.92
CA ALA A 48 -6.79 0.45 13.66
C ALA A 48 -5.72 -0.13 12.71
N VAL A 49 -6.14 -0.94 11.72
CA VAL A 49 -5.24 -1.51 10.72
C VAL A 49 -4.75 -0.44 9.75
N LEU A 50 -5.63 0.46 9.30
CA LEU A 50 -5.26 1.59 8.42
C LEU A 50 -4.15 2.44 9.00
N SER A 51 -4.17 2.68 10.31
CA SER A 51 -3.14 3.48 11.00
C SER A 51 -1.75 2.84 10.91
N VAL A 52 -1.67 1.51 11.04
CA VAL A 52 -0.41 0.76 10.89
C VAL A 52 0.02 0.72 9.43
N VAL A 53 -0.93 0.51 8.52
CA VAL A 53 -0.69 0.49 7.07
C VAL A 53 -0.16 1.83 6.56
N ALA A 54 -0.64 2.96 7.10
CA ALA A 54 -0.14 4.29 6.78
C ALA A 54 1.39 4.39 6.99
N VAL A 55 1.87 3.88 8.12
CA VAL A 55 3.30 3.87 8.45
C VAL A 55 4.07 2.96 7.50
N GLN A 56 3.53 1.79 7.17
CA GLN A 56 4.13 0.86 6.22
C GLN A 56 4.29 1.50 4.83
N VAL A 57 3.24 2.09 4.27
CA VAL A 57 3.30 2.76 2.96
C VAL A 57 4.26 3.95 3.00
N LYS A 58 4.22 4.75 4.08
CA LYS A 58 5.14 5.88 4.26
C LYS A 58 6.61 5.43 4.23
N LEU A 59 6.97 4.33 4.89
CA LEU A 59 8.34 3.80 4.87
C LEU A 59 8.81 3.48 3.45
N ILE A 60 7.94 2.88 2.63
CA ILE A 60 8.25 2.58 1.23
C ILE A 60 8.44 3.88 0.43
N PHE A 61 7.53 4.84 0.58
CA PHE A 61 7.61 6.12 -0.14
C PHE A 61 8.81 6.96 0.27
N ASP A 62 9.16 6.98 1.56
CA ASP A 62 10.35 7.67 2.05
C ASP A 62 11.62 7.00 1.51
N ALA A 63 11.67 5.66 1.45
CA ALA A 63 12.79 4.93 0.85
C ALA A 63 12.92 5.19 -0.66
N LEU A 64 11.80 5.29 -1.38
CA LEU A 64 11.76 5.66 -2.81
C LEU A 64 12.26 7.09 -3.04
N ARG A 65 11.78 8.06 -2.25
CA ARG A 65 12.23 9.47 -2.32
C ARG A 65 13.71 9.60 -2.03
N ALA A 66 14.21 8.86 -1.05
CA ALA A 66 15.62 8.80 -0.70
C ALA A 66 16.47 7.95 -1.67
N LYS A 67 15.86 7.36 -2.72
CA LYS A 67 16.51 6.49 -3.72
C LYS A 67 17.35 5.37 -3.08
N ARG A 68 16.86 4.81 -1.98
CA ARG A 68 17.54 3.69 -1.29
C ARG A 68 17.46 2.43 -2.14
N LYS A 69 18.53 1.64 -2.17
CA LYS A 69 18.52 0.30 -2.82
C LYS A 69 18.03 -0.79 -1.87
N ILE A 70 18.27 -0.62 -0.58
CA ILE A 70 17.91 -1.52 0.51
C ILE A 70 17.37 -0.65 1.65
N PHE A 71 16.32 -1.11 2.32
CA PHE A 71 15.77 -0.46 3.51
C PHE A 71 15.16 -1.48 4.45
N ASN A 72 15.03 -1.12 5.73
CA ASN A 72 14.38 -1.96 6.72
C ASN A 72 12.86 -1.79 6.64
N PHE A 73 12.14 -2.88 6.38
CA PHE A 73 10.69 -2.94 6.35
C PHE A 73 10.20 -4.11 7.21
N MET A 74 9.36 -3.81 8.20
CA MET A 74 8.85 -4.79 9.17
C MET A 74 9.98 -5.64 9.82
N ASN A 75 11.04 -4.97 10.28
CA ASN A 75 12.22 -5.61 10.90
C ASN A 75 12.96 -6.58 9.98
N THR A 76 12.84 -6.42 8.66
CA THR A 76 13.60 -7.16 7.66
C THR A 76 14.24 -6.19 6.68
N GLU A 77 15.53 -6.34 6.39
CA GLU A 77 16.14 -5.64 5.27
C GLU A 77 15.65 -6.23 3.94
N ILE A 78 15.09 -5.38 3.08
CA ILE A 78 14.60 -5.77 1.76
C ILE A 78 15.20 -4.87 0.68
N LYS A 79 15.35 -5.45 -0.51
CA LYS A 79 15.67 -4.68 -1.72
C LYS A 79 14.45 -3.85 -2.13
N LEU A 80 14.70 -2.62 -2.56
CA LEU A 80 13.67 -1.73 -3.11
C LEU A 80 13.83 -1.62 -4.62
N HIS A 81 12.78 -1.98 -5.35
CA HIS A 81 12.70 -1.75 -6.77
C HIS A 81 11.96 -0.42 -7.03
N PRO A 82 12.58 0.55 -7.75
CA PRO A 82 12.04 1.90 -7.88
C PRO A 82 10.74 1.98 -8.71
N SER A 83 10.40 0.93 -9.45
CA SER A 83 9.15 0.87 -10.22
C SER A 83 7.92 0.51 -9.37
N VAL A 84 8.07 0.16 -8.09
CA VAL A 84 6.92 -0.20 -7.24
C VAL A 84 5.89 0.93 -7.21
N GLY A 85 4.62 0.57 -7.31
CA GLY A 85 3.49 1.48 -7.24
C GLY A 85 2.42 0.94 -6.30
N ILE A 86 1.87 1.80 -5.46
CA ILE A 86 0.78 1.44 -4.54
C ILE A 86 -0.37 2.41 -4.82
N PHE A 87 -1.51 1.85 -5.20
CA PHE A 87 -2.72 2.58 -5.57
C PHE A 87 -3.89 2.08 -4.74
N ILE A 88 -4.83 2.96 -4.43
CA ILE A 88 -6.03 2.63 -3.66
C ILE A 88 -7.27 3.12 -4.42
N THR A 89 -8.39 2.42 -4.24
CA THR A 89 -9.71 2.96 -4.59
C THR A 89 -10.55 3.09 -3.33
N MET A 90 -11.50 4.01 -3.37
CA MET A 90 -12.44 4.23 -2.28
C MET A 90 -13.81 4.50 -2.85
N ASN A 91 -14.84 3.96 -2.20
CA ASN A 91 -16.23 4.31 -2.45
C ASN A 91 -16.75 5.08 -1.23
N PRO A 92 -16.69 6.43 -1.22
CA PRO A 92 -17.24 7.23 -0.13
C PRO A 92 -18.77 7.18 -0.13
N GLY A 93 -19.39 7.25 1.05
CA GLY A 93 -20.86 7.34 1.18
C GLY A 93 -21.62 6.00 1.25
N TYR A 94 -20.93 4.86 1.18
CA TYR A 94 -21.54 3.54 1.41
C TYR A 94 -21.46 3.15 2.90
N ALA A 95 -22.46 2.45 3.42
CA ALA A 95 -22.46 2.00 4.82
C ALA A 95 -21.29 1.04 5.12
N GLY A 96 -20.70 1.14 6.32
CA GLY A 96 -19.54 0.35 6.72
C GLY A 96 -18.20 0.81 6.12
N ARG A 97 -18.13 2.06 5.63
CA ARG A 97 -16.89 2.65 5.09
C ARG A 97 -16.31 3.67 6.04
N THR A 98 -15.00 3.57 6.26
CA THR A 98 -14.26 4.47 7.13
C THR A 98 -13.71 5.64 6.31
N GLU A 99 -13.69 6.84 6.88
CA GLU A 99 -12.86 7.89 6.30
C GLU A 99 -11.39 7.55 6.50
N LEU A 100 -10.57 7.83 5.48
CA LEU A 100 -9.13 7.70 5.66
C LEU A 100 -8.64 8.71 6.70
N PRO A 101 -7.79 8.29 7.64
CA PRO A 101 -7.15 9.26 8.52
C PRO A 101 -6.24 10.21 7.72
N GLU A 102 -6.07 11.43 8.21
CA GLU A 102 -5.39 12.52 7.47
C GLU A 102 -3.95 12.18 7.05
N ASN A 103 -3.24 11.40 7.89
CA ASN A 103 -1.91 10.90 7.56
C ASN A 103 -1.89 10.03 6.30
N LEU A 104 -2.97 9.28 6.05
CA LEU A 104 -3.14 8.41 4.89
C LEU A 104 -3.56 9.23 3.66
N LYS A 105 -4.50 10.17 3.83
CA LYS A 105 -4.89 11.10 2.77
C LYS A 105 -3.70 11.89 2.25
N ALA A 106 -2.74 12.26 3.11
CA ALA A 106 -1.53 12.97 2.68
C ALA A 106 -0.55 12.12 1.86
N LEU A 107 -0.62 10.78 1.97
CA LEU A 107 0.26 9.85 1.25
C LEU A 107 -0.24 9.52 -0.15
N PHE A 108 -1.56 9.51 -0.33
CA PHE A 108 -2.20 9.19 -1.60
C PHE A 108 -2.68 10.47 -2.29
N ARG A 109 -2.49 10.56 -3.61
CA ARG A 109 -2.92 11.70 -4.43
C ARG A 109 -3.90 11.24 -5.49
#